data_AF-A0A974SS49-F1
#
_entry.id   AF-A0A974SS49-F1
#
_cell.length_a   1.000
_cell.length_b   1.000
_cell.length_c   1.000
_cell.angle_alpha   90.00
_cell.angle_beta   90.00
_cell.angle_gamma   90.00
#
_symmetry.space_group_name_H-M   'P 1'
#
loop_
_entity.id
_entity.type
_entity.pdbx_description
1 polymer ?
#
loop_
_entity_poly.entity_id
_entity_poly.type
_entity_poly.pdbx_seq_one_letter_code
_entity_poly.pdbx_strand_id
1 'polypeptide(L)'
;MSVQAGKEGDPQDVERAARAAFAAGRSDEAKRLLVAYLEAVPDAYQLRCLLGYLFQHEERYRDAEACYETALAIAPPSLQLFHNLGLVKLRVGDAAAARGYFAKALAIDGDAVDTLDELAAACLQLGDIAGALGCYERVLKIDPRHVRAYVGMAGAFSDSGWEADALRGFETALGIDPGNIEALNGLGIMCKRLGQYERAMQLFERALALAPDEPALLRNKAMLCSLLGRQEEAETIFRRLLARDPQDADAHFSLGCTYLITGRLPEGWREYEYRWHSKERGVAVKMPTSALPRWSGEVLARAGSGLVIYAEQGFGDGIQFARYVPLVARRFEKVLLHTRKPLLSLFQRSFAPYAEVVAEMPDERGYTHHCPLLSLPLAFSTSLATIPADFPYLSPDPERSERWRQRLAGERRPKVGIAWATGKRGLHKRSFELSPELLDPVLGRGDIAWVSLNKEALDERQREILGRYRVADWSDELADFDDTAALMGALDLVISVDTAVAHLAGALDRPVWLLNRFESEWRWLLERSDSPWYRSMRIFRQRRPREWGELLDEVAGALRQWIAERRP
;
A
#
# COMPACT_ATOMS: atom_id res chain seq x y z
N MET A 1 23.90 44.14 59.99
CA MET A 1 23.88 42.67 60.17
C MET A 1 22.91 42.12 59.13
N SER A 2 23.26 41.87 57.87
CA SER A 2 24.23 40.91 57.30
C SER A 2 24.20 39.54 57.97
N VAL A 3 23.28 38.67 57.55
CA VAL A 3 23.35 37.21 57.76
C VAL A 3 22.74 36.49 56.55
N GLN A 4 23.63 35.81 55.80
CA GLN A 4 23.46 34.63 54.93
C GLN A 4 22.72 34.73 53.59
N ALA A 5 23.39 35.34 52.61
CA ALA A 5 23.49 34.78 51.26
C ALA A 5 24.71 33.84 51.24
N GLY A 6 24.54 32.56 50.87
CA GLY A 6 25.67 31.64 50.67
C GLY A 6 25.37 30.17 50.90
N LYS A 7 24.97 29.48 49.83
CA LYS A 7 25.52 28.18 49.33
C LYS A 7 24.61 27.62 48.22
N GLU A 8 24.33 28.41 47.19
CA GLU A 8 23.97 27.82 45.90
C GLU A 8 25.31 27.35 45.29
N GLY A 9 25.42 26.06 44.97
CA GLY A 9 26.66 25.49 44.42
C GLY A 9 27.08 26.20 43.14
N ASP A 10 28.36 26.14 42.79
CA ASP A 10 28.83 26.64 41.49
C ASP A 10 28.05 25.91 40.38
N PRO A 11 27.40 26.61 39.42
CA PRO A 11 26.69 25.96 38.33
C PRO A 11 27.59 24.99 37.55
N GLN A 12 28.91 25.24 37.49
CA GLN A 12 29.87 24.34 36.86
C GLN A 12 30.04 23.02 37.62
N ASP A 13 29.96 23.05 38.96
CA ASP A 13 30.03 21.85 39.79
C ASP A 13 28.75 21.01 39.61
N VAL A 14 27.59 21.67 39.54
CA VAL A 14 26.31 21.00 39.27
C VAL A 14 26.30 20.39 37.87
N GLU A 15 26.78 21.11 36.85
CA GLU A 15 26.91 20.59 35.49
C GLU A 15 27.78 19.33 35.46
N ARG A 16 28.96 19.38 36.09
CA ARG A 16 29.91 18.27 36.14
C ARG A 16 29.32 17.06 36.85
N ALA A 17 28.65 17.27 37.98
CA ALA A 17 27.97 16.22 38.73
C ALA A 17 26.84 15.57 37.92
N ALA A 18 26.00 16.38 37.27
CA ALA A 18 24.91 15.89 36.44
C ALA A 18 25.42 15.08 35.23
N ARG A 19 26.45 15.57 34.53
CA ARG A 19 27.09 14.83 33.42
C ARG A 19 27.72 13.52 33.89
N ALA A 20 28.39 13.51 35.04
CA ALA A 20 28.98 12.31 35.61
C ALA A 20 27.93 11.27 36.02
N ALA A 21 26.82 11.71 36.62
CA ALA A 21 25.69 10.85 36.94
C ALA A 21 25.06 10.25 35.67
N PHE A 22 24.84 11.06 34.64
CA PHE A 22 24.30 10.61 33.36
C PHE A 22 25.22 9.60 32.67
N ALA A 23 26.53 9.87 32.60
CA ALA A 23 27.52 8.95 32.03
C ALA A 23 27.58 7.60 32.79
N ALA A 24 27.22 7.58 34.08
CA ALA A 24 27.10 6.39 34.89
C ALA A 24 25.73 5.69 34.77
N GLY A 25 24.86 6.09 33.83
CA GLY A 25 23.52 5.55 33.64
C GLY A 25 22.48 6.01 34.69
N ARG A 26 22.83 6.95 35.57
CA ARG A 26 21.97 7.45 36.65
C ARG A 26 21.22 8.71 36.21
N SER A 27 20.39 8.59 35.16
CA SER A 27 19.68 9.72 34.54
C SER A 27 18.74 10.45 35.52
N ASP A 28 18.02 9.73 36.38
CA ASP A 28 17.13 10.33 37.38
C ASP A 28 17.87 11.13 38.46
N GLU A 29 19.10 10.73 38.80
CA GLU A 29 19.95 11.51 39.69
C GLU A 29 20.42 12.80 39.01
N ALA A 30 20.88 12.70 37.77
CA ALA A 30 21.30 13.86 36.97
C ALA A 30 20.18 14.90 36.83
N LYS A 31 18.96 14.46 36.47
CA LYS A 31 17.79 15.35 36.35
C LYS A 31 17.42 15.98 37.69
N ARG A 32 17.42 15.22 38.80
CA ARG A 32 17.11 15.77 40.14
C ARG A 32 18.08 16.86 40.56
N LEU A 33 19.39 16.68 40.31
CA LEU A 33 20.41 17.69 40.59
C LEU A 33 20.14 18.99 39.81
N LEU A 34 19.82 18.86 38.51
CA LEU A 34 19.53 20.02 37.66
C LEU A 34 18.23 20.72 38.05
N VAL A 35 17.15 19.98 38.32
CA VAL A 35 15.86 20.56 38.74
C VAL A 35 16.01 21.32 40.06
N ALA A 36 16.64 20.71 41.08
CA ALA A 36 16.83 21.35 42.37
C ALA A 36 17.64 22.65 42.26
N TYR A 37 18.66 22.68 41.38
CA TYR A 37 19.42 23.90 41.14
C TYR A 37 18.59 24.96 40.40
N LEU A 38 17.85 24.56 39.37
CA LEU A 38 17.03 25.46 38.55
C LEU A 38 15.80 26.01 39.27
N GLU A 39 15.37 25.39 40.38
CA GLU A 39 14.38 25.95 41.30
C GLU A 39 14.94 27.15 42.08
N ALA A 40 16.21 27.08 42.49
CA ALA A 40 16.89 28.18 43.20
C ALA A 40 17.40 29.26 42.23
N VAL A 41 17.90 28.85 41.06
CA VAL A 41 18.51 29.72 40.05
C VAL A 41 17.86 29.48 38.68
N PRO A 42 16.67 30.05 38.42
CA PRO A 42 15.92 29.80 37.17
C PRO A 42 16.65 30.23 35.90
N ASP A 43 17.50 31.26 36.01
CA ASP A 43 18.19 31.91 34.89
C ASP A 43 19.45 31.16 34.41
N ALA A 44 19.81 30.03 35.05
CA ALA A 44 20.94 29.19 34.65
C ALA A 44 20.62 28.39 33.37
N TYR A 45 20.52 29.09 32.23
CA TYR A 45 20.05 28.53 30.96
C TYR A 45 20.92 27.38 30.43
N GLN A 46 22.23 27.36 30.71
CA GLN A 46 23.12 26.26 30.30
C GLN A 46 22.71 24.94 30.96
N LEU A 47 22.43 24.97 32.27
CA LEU A 47 21.96 23.81 33.02
C LEU A 47 20.55 23.41 32.58
N ARG A 48 19.72 24.37 32.20
CA ARG A 48 18.40 24.12 31.62
C ARG A 48 18.48 23.45 30.24
N CYS A 49 19.45 23.83 29.40
CA CYS A 49 19.75 23.14 28.15
C CYS A 49 20.24 21.71 28.40
N LEU A 50 21.08 21.50 29.42
CA LEU A 50 21.51 20.15 29.80
C LEU A 50 20.33 19.30 30.27
N LEU A 51 19.41 19.86 31.07
CA LEU A 51 18.19 19.17 31.48
C LEU A 51 17.31 18.79 30.28
N GLY A 52 17.15 19.73 29.32
CA GLY A 52 16.44 19.45 28.07
C GLY A 52 17.08 18.33 27.26
N TYR A 53 18.42 18.28 27.20
CA TYR A 53 19.17 17.21 26.55
C TYR A 53 18.92 15.84 27.20
N LEU A 54 18.87 15.79 28.54
CA LEU A 54 18.56 14.55 29.26
C LEU A 54 17.14 14.06 28.95
N PHE A 55 16.14 14.94 28.93
CA PHE A 55 14.78 14.57 28.56
C PHE A 55 14.69 14.10 27.10
N GLN A 56 15.44 14.73 26.19
CA GLN A 56 15.51 14.31 24.79
C GLN A 56 16.07 12.89 24.65
N HIS A 57 17.12 12.53 25.42
CA HIS A 57 17.67 11.17 25.42
C HIS A 57 16.72 10.12 26.00
N GLU A 58 15.73 10.53 26.81
CA GLU A 58 14.65 9.67 27.31
C GLU A 58 13.41 9.70 26.41
N GLU A 59 13.50 10.29 25.22
CA GLU A 59 12.39 10.48 24.27
C GLU A 59 11.21 11.29 24.85
N ARG A 60 11.45 12.03 25.95
CA ARG A 60 10.49 12.93 26.58
C ARG A 60 10.53 14.30 25.90
N TYR A 61 10.17 14.31 24.62
CA TYR A 61 10.35 15.47 23.74
C TYR A 61 9.60 16.73 24.20
N ARG A 62 8.40 16.59 24.78
CA ARG A 62 7.64 17.75 25.31
C ARG A 62 8.30 18.38 26.53
N ASP A 63 8.93 17.59 27.39
CA ASP A 63 9.66 18.11 28.56
C ASP A 63 10.97 18.77 28.11
N ALA A 64 11.65 18.18 27.13
CA ALA A 64 12.82 18.77 26.50
C ALA A 64 12.50 20.12 25.84
N GLU A 65 11.39 20.19 25.10
CA GLU A 65 10.86 21.39 24.46
C GLU A 65 10.66 22.51 25.47
N ALA A 66 9.95 22.25 26.59
CA ALA A 66 9.71 23.22 27.63
C ALA A 66 11.01 23.76 28.25
N CYS A 67 12.01 22.88 28.45
CA CYS A 67 13.33 23.28 28.94
C CYS A 67 14.02 24.23 27.95
N TYR A 68 14.06 23.87 26.67
CA TYR A 68 14.73 24.66 25.65
C TYR A 68 14.02 25.97 25.32
N GLU A 69 12.68 26.02 25.31
CA GLU A 69 11.93 27.26 25.10
C GLU A 69 12.12 28.24 26.27
N THR A 70 12.16 27.73 27.51
CA THR A 70 12.49 28.54 28.68
C THR A 70 13.92 29.06 28.60
N ALA A 71 14.88 28.23 28.20
CA ALA A 71 16.26 28.65 28.01
C ALA A 71 16.38 29.72 26.91
N LEU A 72 15.64 29.58 25.80
CA LEU A 72 15.65 30.51 24.67
C LEU A 72 15.22 31.93 25.05
N ALA A 73 14.35 32.09 26.06
CA ALA A 73 13.88 33.41 26.51
C ALA A 73 14.99 34.29 27.11
N ILE A 74 16.08 33.68 27.61
CA ILE A 74 17.14 34.36 28.35
C ILE A 74 18.55 34.09 27.78
N ALA A 75 18.72 33.02 27.00
CA ALA A 75 20.00 32.64 26.42
C ALA A 75 20.38 33.54 25.24
N PRO A 76 21.69 33.81 25.05
CA PRO A 76 22.17 34.36 23.79
C PRO A 76 21.90 33.40 22.62
N PRO A 77 21.71 33.89 21.38
CA PRO A 77 21.58 33.05 20.20
C PRO A 77 22.72 32.02 20.11
N SER A 78 22.35 30.75 20.03
CA SER A 78 23.30 29.63 20.06
C SER A 78 22.91 28.60 19.02
N LEU A 79 23.90 28.17 18.23
CA LEU A 79 23.72 27.13 17.23
C LEU A 79 23.17 25.86 17.87
N GLN A 80 23.77 25.41 18.98
CA GLN A 80 23.37 24.18 19.66
C GLN A 80 21.94 24.26 20.20
N LEU A 81 21.55 25.40 20.77
CA LEU A 81 20.20 25.57 21.32
C LEU A 81 19.15 25.55 20.20
N PHE A 82 19.40 26.26 19.10
CA PHE A 82 18.51 26.23 17.94
C PHE A 82 18.47 24.85 17.28
N HIS A 83 19.61 24.18 17.14
CA HIS A 83 19.67 22.82 16.63
C HIS A 83 18.83 21.85 17.48
N ASN A 84 19.00 21.86 18.80
CA ASN A 84 18.25 21.00 19.72
C ASN A 84 16.74 21.30 19.72
N LEU A 85 16.35 22.59 19.68
CA LEU A 85 14.94 22.97 19.50
C LEU A 85 14.38 22.45 18.18
N GLY A 86 15.15 22.55 17.09
CA GLY A 86 14.78 22.01 15.79
C GLY A 86 14.53 20.50 15.85
N LEU A 87 15.45 19.74 16.45
CA LEU A 87 15.33 18.29 16.63
C LEU A 87 14.07 17.93 17.44
N VAL A 88 13.83 18.62 18.55
CA VAL A 88 12.66 18.35 19.40
C VAL A 88 11.36 18.68 18.65
N LYS A 89 11.28 19.82 17.96
CA LYS A 89 10.11 20.18 17.14
C LYS A 89 9.85 19.13 16.05
N LEU A 90 10.90 18.59 15.42
CA LEU A 90 10.78 17.53 14.42
C LEU A 90 10.21 16.24 15.03
N ARG A 91 10.64 15.87 16.24
CA ARG A 91 10.17 14.68 16.96
C ARG A 91 8.74 14.78 17.46
N VAL A 92 8.27 15.98 17.81
CA VAL A 92 6.85 16.21 18.14
C VAL A 92 5.95 16.44 16.92
N GLY A 93 6.51 16.37 15.71
CA GLY A 93 5.77 16.45 14.45
C GLY A 93 5.57 17.87 13.90
N ASP A 94 6.22 18.88 14.48
CA ASP A 94 6.18 20.26 13.98
C ASP A 94 7.40 20.55 13.09
N ALA A 95 7.40 19.95 11.91
CA ALA A 95 8.47 20.13 10.92
C ALA A 95 8.63 21.59 10.46
N ALA A 96 7.56 22.38 10.51
CA ALA A 96 7.58 23.79 10.13
C ALA A 96 8.38 24.63 11.14
N ALA A 97 8.12 24.46 12.44
CA ALA A 97 8.92 25.09 13.48
C ALA A 97 10.35 24.57 13.49
N ALA A 98 10.55 23.26 13.29
CA ALA A 98 11.87 22.66 13.19
C ALA A 98 12.74 23.33 12.11
N ARG A 99 12.19 23.47 10.90
CA ARG A 99 12.83 24.20 9.79
C ARG A 99 13.22 25.62 10.18
N GLY A 100 12.35 26.33 10.90
CA GLY A 100 12.61 27.69 11.37
C GLY A 100 13.79 27.76 12.36
N TYR A 101 13.89 26.81 13.28
CA TYR A 101 15.01 26.74 14.22
C TYR A 101 16.32 26.33 13.55
N PHE A 102 16.31 25.33 12.65
CA PHE A 102 17.50 24.97 11.89
C PHE A 102 18.01 26.12 11.02
N ALA A 103 17.11 26.92 10.42
CA ALA A 103 17.50 28.12 9.68
C ALA A 103 18.19 29.16 10.59
N LYS A 104 17.74 29.33 11.84
CA LYS A 104 18.43 30.20 12.82
C LYS A 104 19.80 29.66 13.22
N ALA A 105 19.94 28.35 13.41
CA ALA A 105 21.23 27.71 13.66
C ALA A 105 22.20 27.93 12.48
N LEU A 106 21.72 27.76 11.24
CA LEU A 106 22.53 27.96 10.03
C LEU A 106 22.85 29.43 9.72
N ALA A 107 22.12 30.38 10.32
CA ALA A 107 22.47 31.79 10.26
C ALA A 107 23.68 32.13 11.15
N ILE A 108 23.98 31.29 12.16
CA ILE A 108 25.17 31.42 13.01
C ILE A 108 26.36 30.74 12.32
N ASP A 109 26.17 29.51 11.82
CA ASP A 109 27.16 28.77 11.04
C ASP A 109 26.49 28.11 9.83
N GLY A 110 26.79 28.63 8.63
CA GLY A 110 26.24 28.13 7.39
C GLY A 110 26.72 26.72 7.02
N ASP A 111 27.82 26.25 7.58
CA ASP A 111 28.46 24.99 7.20
C ASP A 111 28.28 23.89 8.26
N ALA A 112 27.39 24.10 9.23
CA ALA A 112 27.05 23.11 10.24
C ALA A 112 26.33 21.90 9.64
N VAL A 113 27.12 20.89 9.23
CA VAL A 113 26.68 19.67 8.52
C VAL A 113 25.52 18.96 9.23
N ASP A 114 25.64 18.71 10.54
CA ASP A 114 24.57 18.05 11.30
C ASP A 114 23.24 18.83 11.25
N THR A 115 23.31 20.16 11.21
CA THR A 115 22.11 21.01 11.12
C THR A 115 21.55 21.02 9.69
N LEU A 116 22.39 20.96 8.67
CA LEU A 116 21.95 20.84 7.27
C LEU A 116 21.23 19.51 7.03
N ASP A 117 21.73 18.41 7.61
CA ASP A 117 21.10 17.08 7.52
C ASP A 117 19.70 17.08 8.15
N GLU A 118 19.57 17.62 9.36
CA GLU A 118 18.29 17.68 10.06
C GLU A 118 17.31 18.66 9.40
N LEU A 119 17.81 19.76 8.82
CA LEU A 119 17.01 20.63 7.98
C LEU A 119 16.49 19.90 6.74
N ALA A 120 17.32 19.09 6.09
CA ALA A 120 16.91 18.29 4.95
C ALA A 120 15.79 17.32 5.33
N ALA A 121 15.90 16.65 6.48
CA ALA A 121 14.85 15.77 7.01
C ALA A 121 13.54 16.53 7.28
N ALA A 122 13.61 17.74 7.86
CA ALA A 122 12.44 18.60 8.06
C ALA A 122 11.78 19.02 6.74
N CYS A 123 12.58 19.39 5.73
CA CYS A 123 12.10 19.69 4.38
C CYS A 123 11.37 18.49 3.75
N LEU A 124 11.91 17.27 3.87
CA LEU A 124 11.24 16.05 3.37
C LEU A 124 9.90 15.80 4.06
N GLN A 125 9.79 16.00 5.38
CA GLN A 125 8.51 15.88 6.09
C GLN A 125 7.46 16.91 5.63
N LEU A 126 7.91 18.09 5.21
CA LEU A 126 7.07 19.15 4.63
C LEU A 126 6.75 18.94 3.14
N GLY A 127 7.32 17.91 2.50
CA GLY A 127 7.22 17.70 1.05
C GLY A 127 8.05 18.68 0.21
N ASP A 128 8.94 19.45 0.84
CA ASP A 128 9.87 20.38 0.18
C ASP A 128 11.12 19.63 -0.30
N ILE A 129 10.96 18.88 -1.39
CA ILE A 129 12.03 18.07 -1.98
C ILE A 129 13.20 18.96 -2.43
N ALA A 130 12.90 20.13 -3.02
CA ALA A 130 13.93 21.06 -3.49
C ALA A 130 14.78 21.61 -2.34
N GLY A 131 14.15 21.99 -1.23
CA GLY A 131 14.85 22.41 -0.02
C GLY A 131 15.74 21.31 0.56
N ALA A 132 15.26 20.06 0.58
CA ALA A 132 16.05 18.92 1.06
C ALA A 132 17.28 18.65 0.18
N LEU A 133 17.10 18.61 -1.15
CA LEU A 133 18.21 18.42 -2.09
C LEU A 133 19.25 19.55 -1.98
N GLY A 134 18.81 20.81 -1.85
CA GLY A 134 19.72 21.94 -1.66
C GLY A 134 20.54 21.86 -0.36
N CYS A 135 19.99 21.27 0.71
CA CYS A 135 20.73 21.03 1.95
C CYS A 135 21.80 19.94 1.75
N TYR A 136 21.45 18.81 1.15
CA TYR A 136 22.41 17.74 0.87
C TYR A 136 23.52 18.17 -0.10
N GLU A 137 23.19 18.98 -1.12
CA GLU A 137 24.20 19.56 -2.01
C GLU A 137 25.21 20.44 -1.27
N ARG A 138 24.77 21.20 -0.27
CA ARG A 138 25.67 21.98 0.60
C ARG A 138 26.55 21.07 1.44
N VAL A 139 25.97 20.03 2.04
CA VAL A 139 26.74 19.02 2.80
C VAL A 139 27.82 18.39 1.91
N LEU A 140 27.48 17.99 0.69
CA LEU A 140 28.42 17.36 -0.24
C LEU A 140 29.49 18.32 -0.80
N LYS A 141 29.26 19.64 -0.75
CA LYS A 141 30.32 20.64 -1.03
C LYS A 141 31.34 20.72 0.09
N ILE A 142 30.91 20.51 1.34
CA ILE A 142 31.75 20.54 2.53
C ILE A 142 32.50 19.20 2.67
N ASP A 143 31.77 18.09 2.58
CA ASP A 143 32.31 16.73 2.60
C ASP A 143 31.76 15.91 1.41
N PRO A 144 32.53 15.78 0.32
CA PRO A 144 32.14 14.98 -0.84
C PRO A 144 31.97 13.48 -0.57
N ARG A 145 32.40 12.98 0.59
CA ARG A 145 32.30 11.57 1.02
C ARG A 145 31.22 11.37 2.08
N HIS A 146 30.34 12.35 2.28
CA HIS A 146 29.28 12.26 3.30
C HIS A 146 28.18 11.27 2.92
N VAL A 147 28.24 10.06 3.49
CA VAL A 147 27.35 8.93 3.14
C VAL A 147 25.87 9.26 3.36
N ARG A 148 25.52 9.84 4.52
CA ARG A 148 24.13 10.16 4.88
C ARG A 148 23.50 11.16 3.91
N ALA A 149 24.27 12.08 3.33
CA ALA A 149 23.77 13.02 2.33
C ALA A 149 23.43 12.31 1.02
N TYR A 150 24.26 11.38 0.55
CA TYR A 150 23.93 10.56 -0.64
C TYR A 150 22.70 9.68 -0.41
N VAL A 151 22.57 9.04 0.76
CA VAL A 151 21.39 8.24 1.13
C VAL A 151 20.13 9.10 1.16
N GLY A 152 20.20 10.28 1.79
CA GLY A 152 19.11 11.23 1.88
C GLY A 152 18.65 11.76 0.51
N MET A 153 19.60 12.14 -0.37
CA MET A 153 19.30 12.54 -1.75
C MET A 153 18.67 11.40 -2.54
N ALA A 154 19.23 10.19 -2.43
CA ALA A 154 18.70 9.01 -3.12
C ALA A 154 17.27 8.67 -2.69
N GLY A 155 16.97 8.78 -1.39
CA GLY A 155 15.63 8.68 -0.85
C GLY A 155 14.67 9.72 -1.44
N ALA A 156 15.09 10.99 -1.48
CA ALA A 156 14.30 12.08 -2.05
C ALA A 156 14.01 11.89 -3.56
N PHE A 157 15.00 11.43 -4.32
CA PHE A 157 14.84 11.06 -5.74
C PHE A 157 13.90 9.87 -5.93
N SER A 158 14.03 8.84 -5.07
CA SER A 158 13.15 7.66 -5.09
C SER A 158 11.69 8.04 -4.88
N ASP A 159 11.42 8.91 -3.89
CA ASP A 159 10.05 9.37 -3.57
C ASP A 159 9.48 10.28 -4.66
N SER A 160 10.35 10.98 -5.39
CA SER A 160 9.98 11.85 -6.50
C SER A 160 9.92 11.15 -7.87
N GLY A 161 10.21 9.85 -7.93
CA GLY A 161 10.16 9.05 -9.16
C GLY A 161 11.38 9.17 -10.08
N TRP A 162 12.47 9.81 -9.63
CA TRP A 162 13.73 9.94 -10.36
C TRP A 162 14.60 8.70 -10.12
N GLU A 163 14.20 7.59 -10.73
CA GLU A 163 14.75 6.26 -10.41
C GLU A 163 16.26 6.13 -10.71
N ALA A 164 16.74 6.74 -11.79
CA ALA A 164 18.15 6.70 -12.16
C ALA A 164 19.03 7.44 -11.15
N ASP A 165 18.59 8.61 -10.68
CA ASP A 165 19.29 9.40 -9.67
C ASP A 165 19.30 8.70 -8.30
N ALA A 166 18.17 8.09 -7.92
CA ALA A 166 18.07 7.31 -6.70
C ALA A 166 19.06 6.13 -6.69
N LEU A 167 19.13 5.36 -7.77
CA LEU A 167 20.10 4.25 -7.90
C LEU A 167 21.54 4.76 -7.75
N ARG A 168 21.92 5.80 -8.49
CA ARG A 168 23.27 6.37 -8.43
C ARG A 168 23.64 6.85 -7.04
N GLY A 169 22.72 7.52 -6.35
CA GLY A 169 22.95 8.02 -4.99
C GLY A 169 23.22 6.88 -4.01
N PHE A 170 22.38 5.83 -4.01
CA PHE A 170 22.61 4.67 -3.14
C PHE A 170 23.89 3.90 -3.50
N GLU A 171 24.18 3.72 -4.80
CA GLU A 171 25.42 3.07 -5.25
C GLU A 171 26.67 3.87 -4.85
N THR A 172 26.61 5.20 -4.91
CA THR A 172 27.69 6.09 -4.46
C THR A 172 27.90 5.98 -2.95
N ALA A 173 26.81 6.00 -2.17
CA ALA A 173 26.86 5.79 -0.72
C ALA A 173 27.55 4.46 -0.37
N LEU A 174 27.18 3.37 -1.06
CA LEU A 174 27.78 2.04 -0.87
C LEU A 174 29.22 1.92 -1.39
N GLY A 175 29.62 2.77 -2.36
CA GLY A 175 31.01 2.88 -2.79
C GLY A 175 31.91 3.51 -1.73
N ILE A 176 31.36 4.39 -0.90
CA ILE A 176 32.07 5.05 0.21
C ILE A 176 32.03 4.18 1.47
N ASP A 177 30.86 3.65 1.83
CA ASP A 177 30.64 2.75 2.96
C ASP A 177 29.84 1.50 2.51
N PRO A 178 30.53 0.40 2.18
CA PRO A 178 29.88 -0.84 1.73
C PRO A 178 28.97 -1.51 2.76
N GLY A 179 29.07 -1.12 4.04
CA GLY A 179 28.28 -1.64 5.16
C GLY A 179 27.10 -0.76 5.55
N ASN A 180 26.83 0.33 4.81
CA ASN A 180 25.74 1.22 5.17
C ASN A 180 24.37 0.54 5.00
N ILE A 181 23.70 0.24 6.12
CA ILE A 181 22.44 -0.50 6.15
C ILE A 181 21.31 0.27 5.42
N GLU A 182 21.23 1.59 5.62
CA GLU A 182 20.20 2.42 4.98
C GLU A 182 20.35 2.43 3.46
N ALA A 183 21.59 2.56 2.96
CA ALA A 183 21.88 2.49 1.54
C ALA A 183 21.61 1.10 0.93
N LEU A 184 21.96 0.02 1.64
CA LEU A 184 21.64 -1.35 1.22
C LEU A 184 20.12 -1.56 1.12
N ASN A 185 19.38 -1.11 2.14
CA ASN A 185 17.93 -1.20 2.17
C ASN A 185 17.29 -0.38 1.04
N GLY A 186 17.71 0.88 0.89
CA GLY A 186 17.22 1.79 -0.15
C GLY A 186 17.47 1.25 -1.56
N LEU A 187 18.69 0.78 -1.84
CA LEU A 187 19.01 0.15 -3.11
C LEU A 187 18.22 -1.14 -3.33
N GLY A 188 18.04 -1.96 -2.29
CA GLY A 188 17.23 -3.18 -2.35
C GLY A 188 15.77 -2.89 -2.71
N ILE A 189 15.16 -1.86 -2.10
CA ILE A 189 13.81 -1.39 -2.42
C ILE A 189 13.73 -0.92 -3.88
N MET A 190 14.73 -0.20 -4.37
CA MET A 190 14.79 0.25 -5.77
C MET A 190 14.92 -0.92 -6.74
N CYS A 191 15.84 -1.87 -6.49
CA CYS A 191 15.98 -3.08 -7.29
C CYS A 191 14.68 -3.89 -7.33
N LYS A 192 13.99 -4.04 -6.18
CA LYS A 192 12.65 -4.66 -6.12
C LYS A 192 11.66 -3.92 -7.02
N ARG A 193 11.57 -2.59 -6.91
CA ARG A 193 10.67 -1.77 -7.74
C ARG A 193 10.97 -1.86 -9.24
N LEU A 194 12.22 -2.13 -9.61
CA LEU A 194 12.68 -2.29 -10.99
C LEU A 194 12.62 -3.74 -11.49
N GLY A 195 12.14 -4.70 -10.69
CA GLY A 195 12.05 -6.11 -11.08
C GLY A 195 13.37 -6.87 -10.99
N GLN A 196 14.43 -6.26 -10.45
CA GLN A 196 15.74 -6.89 -10.23
C GLN A 196 15.72 -7.68 -8.91
N TYR A 197 14.90 -8.72 -8.84
CA TYR A 197 14.57 -9.40 -7.59
C TYR A 197 15.76 -10.14 -6.96
N GLU A 198 16.61 -10.76 -7.76
CA GLU A 198 17.81 -11.46 -7.28
C GLU A 198 18.79 -10.47 -6.64
N ARG A 199 19.02 -9.33 -7.29
CA ARG A 199 19.86 -8.26 -6.75
C ARG A 199 19.27 -7.67 -5.47
N ALA A 200 17.96 -7.45 -5.44
CA ALA A 200 17.27 -6.97 -4.24
C ALA A 200 17.42 -7.95 -3.07
N MET A 201 17.30 -9.26 -3.32
CA MET A 201 17.48 -10.29 -2.30
C MET A 201 18.89 -10.25 -1.70
N GLN A 202 19.92 -10.20 -2.56
CA GLN A 202 21.32 -10.11 -2.11
C GLN A 202 21.57 -8.86 -1.25
N LEU A 203 20.98 -7.72 -1.60
CA LEU A 203 21.12 -6.48 -0.84
C LEU A 203 20.43 -6.57 0.53
N PHE A 204 19.22 -7.12 0.60
CA PHE A 204 18.53 -7.33 1.88
C PHE A 204 19.25 -8.35 2.76
N GLU A 205 19.78 -9.43 2.19
CA GLU A 205 20.57 -10.42 2.94
C GLU A 205 21.87 -9.83 3.49
N ARG A 206 22.57 -8.99 2.72
CA ARG A 206 23.74 -8.24 3.21
C ARG A 206 23.37 -7.31 4.35
N ALA A 207 22.27 -6.57 4.23
CA ALA A 207 21.81 -5.66 5.28
C ALA A 207 21.42 -6.45 6.55
N LEU A 208 20.74 -7.58 6.40
CA LEU A 208 20.38 -8.48 7.51
C LEU A 208 21.59 -9.18 8.13
N ALA A 209 22.69 -9.40 7.39
CA ALA A 209 23.92 -9.91 8.00
C ALA A 209 24.54 -8.91 8.99
N LEU A 210 24.32 -7.60 8.76
CA LEU A 210 24.79 -6.52 9.63
C LEU A 210 23.80 -6.20 10.75
N ALA A 211 22.50 -6.30 10.46
CA ALA A 211 21.42 -6.11 11.43
C ALA A 211 20.36 -7.24 11.31
N PRO A 212 20.61 -8.42 11.91
CA PRO A 212 19.79 -9.64 11.74
C PRO A 212 18.34 -9.53 12.19
N ASP A 213 18.08 -8.49 12.99
CA ASP A 213 16.87 -8.30 13.76
C ASP A 213 16.12 -7.04 13.36
N GLU A 214 16.59 -6.31 12.35
CA GLU A 214 15.98 -5.06 11.92
C GLU A 214 14.60 -5.30 11.26
N PRO A 215 13.49 -4.85 11.88
CA PRO A 215 12.15 -5.21 11.41
C PRO A 215 11.86 -4.74 9.98
N ALA A 216 12.34 -3.56 9.60
CA ALA A 216 12.15 -3.03 8.25
C ALA A 216 12.81 -3.91 7.18
N LEU A 217 14.02 -4.42 7.45
CA LEU A 217 14.74 -5.32 6.54
C LEU A 217 14.05 -6.68 6.44
N LEU A 218 13.62 -7.24 7.58
CA LEU A 218 12.87 -8.50 7.62
C LEU A 218 11.57 -8.39 6.81
N ARG A 219 10.82 -7.30 6.96
CA ARG A 219 9.59 -7.06 6.18
C ARG A 219 9.90 -6.98 4.69
N ASN A 220 10.90 -6.20 4.30
CA ASN A 220 11.30 -6.06 2.91
C ASN A 220 11.73 -7.40 2.28
N LYS A 221 12.49 -8.21 3.00
CA LYS A 221 12.84 -9.57 2.58
C LYS A 221 11.60 -10.46 2.45
N ALA A 222 10.72 -10.49 3.45
CA ALA A 222 9.51 -11.31 3.44
C ALA A 222 8.59 -10.97 2.25
N MET A 223 8.37 -9.68 2.00
CA MET A 223 7.61 -9.23 0.82
C MET A 223 8.26 -9.69 -0.48
N LEU A 224 9.59 -9.61 -0.59
CA LEU A 224 10.31 -10.09 -1.77
C LEU A 224 10.22 -11.61 -1.93
N CYS A 225 10.29 -12.37 -0.83
CA CYS A 225 10.03 -13.82 -0.84
C CYS A 225 8.63 -14.12 -1.37
N SER A 226 7.60 -13.38 -0.93
CA SER A 226 6.24 -13.52 -1.47
C SER A 226 6.16 -13.22 -2.96
N LEU A 227 6.81 -12.17 -3.45
CA LEU A 227 6.87 -11.85 -4.89
C LEU A 227 7.56 -12.96 -5.70
N LEU A 228 8.56 -13.62 -5.11
CA LEU A 228 9.31 -14.73 -5.71
C LEU A 228 8.63 -16.10 -5.57
N GLY A 229 7.41 -16.15 -5.03
CA GLY A 229 6.71 -17.42 -4.81
C GLY A 229 7.22 -18.24 -3.62
N ARG A 230 8.17 -17.72 -2.83
CA ARG A 230 8.77 -18.38 -1.66
C ARG A 230 7.91 -18.14 -0.41
N GLN A 231 6.68 -18.65 -0.41
CA GLN A 231 5.68 -18.29 0.61
C GLN A 231 6.03 -18.84 2.00
N GLU A 232 6.64 -20.01 2.10
CA GLU A 232 7.04 -20.61 3.37
C GLU A 232 8.12 -19.76 4.09
N GLU A 233 9.06 -19.21 3.31
CA GLU A 233 10.08 -18.30 3.84
C GLU A 233 9.45 -16.98 4.29
N ALA A 234 8.55 -16.41 3.48
CA ALA A 234 7.83 -15.19 3.83
C ALA A 234 7.01 -15.36 5.12
N GLU A 235 6.24 -16.45 5.23
CA GLU A 235 5.46 -16.81 6.42
C GLU A 235 6.35 -16.92 7.66
N THR A 236 7.50 -17.59 7.55
CA THR A 236 8.45 -17.76 8.65
C THR A 236 8.94 -16.40 9.16
N ILE A 237 9.27 -15.48 8.24
CA ILE A 237 9.73 -14.14 8.60
C ILE A 237 8.59 -13.31 9.22
N PHE A 238 7.37 -13.33 8.65
CA PHE A 238 6.25 -12.60 9.22
C PHE A 238 5.88 -13.09 10.62
N ARG A 239 5.90 -14.41 10.86
CA ARG A 239 5.72 -14.95 12.22
C ARG A 239 6.82 -14.51 13.19
N ARG A 240 8.07 -14.39 12.73
CA ARG A 240 9.17 -13.86 13.55
C ARG A 240 8.96 -12.38 13.91
N LEU A 241 8.43 -11.56 12.98
CA LEU A 241 8.06 -10.18 13.27
C LEU A 241 6.94 -10.12 14.33
N LEU A 242 5.88 -10.92 14.16
CA LEU A 242 4.75 -10.98 15.09
C LEU A 242 5.11 -11.55 16.46
N ALA A 243 6.13 -12.41 16.55
CA ALA A 243 6.64 -12.88 17.84
C ALA A 243 7.29 -11.75 18.67
N ARG A 244 7.72 -10.66 18.01
CA ARG A 244 8.32 -9.48 18.67
C ARG A 244 7.29 -8.40 18.95
N ASP A 245 6.47 -8.11 17.95
CA ASP A 245 5.35 -7.19 18.07
C ASP A 245 4.06 -7.91 17.65
N PRO A 246 3.34 -8.50 18.62
CA PRO A 246 2.06 -9.14 18.37
C PRO A 246 0.93 -8.19 17.92
N GLN A 247 1.18 -6.88 17.82
CA GLN A 247 0.21 -5.89 17.36
C GLN A 247 0.60 -5.25 16.01
N ASP A 248 1.65 -5.77 15.35
CA ASP A 248 2.09 -5.29 14.05
C ASP A 248 1.07 -5.63 12.96
N ALA A 249 0.16 -4.68 12.73
CA ALA A 249 -0.91 -4.82 11.76
C ALA A 249 -0.43 -5.04 10.32
N ASP A 250 0.71 -4.46 9.93
CA ASP A 250 1.28 -4.64 8.59
C ASP A 250 1.80 -6.08 8.41
N ALA A 251 2.39 -6.67 9.47
CA ALA A 251 2.85 -8.05 9.46
C ALA A 251 1.67 -9.04 9.46
N HIS A 252 0.63 -8.79 10.27
CA HIS A 252 -0.61 -9.57 10.24
C HIS A 252 -1.27 -9.52 8.85
N PHE A 253 -1.45 -8.34 8.28
CA PHE A 253 -2.05 -8.19 6.95
C PHE A 253 -1.26 -8.95 5.87
N SER A 254 0.06 -8.81 5.88
CA SER A 254 0.95 -9.51 4.93
C SER A 254 0.90 -11.04 5.12
N LEU A 255 0.86 -11.52 6.36
CA LEU A 255 0.70 -12.94 6.67
C LEU A 255 -0.67 -13.46 6.21
N GLY A 256 -1.73 -12.67 6.35
CA GLY A 256 -3.05 -12.97 5.81
C GLY A 256 -3.02 -13.17 4.30
N CYS A 257 -2.40 -12.25 3.55
CA CYS A 257 -2.19 -12.41 2.11
C CYS A 257 -1.40 -13.69 1.77
N THR A 258 -0.36 -14.02 2.55
CA THR A 258 0.43 -15.26 2.39
C THR A 258 -0.41 -16.53 2.63
N TYR A 259 -1.30 -16.52 3.63
CA TYR A 259 -2.22 -17.63 3.85
C TYR A 259 -3.28 -17.74 2.74
N LEU A 260 -3.85 -16.61 2.29
CA LEU A 260 -4.84 -16.58 1.22
C LEU A 260 -4.26 -17.13 -0.09
N ILE A 261 -3.07 -16.68 -0.51
CA ILE A 261 -2.43 -17.11 -1.76
C ILE A 261 -2.04 -18.59 -1.75
N THR A 262 -1.76 -19.14 -0.56
CA THR A 262 -1.47 -20.57 -0.36
C THR A 262 -2.72 -21.42 -0.13
N GLY A 263 -3.92 -20.83 -0.22
CA GLY A 263 -5.20 -21.54 -0.10
C GLY A 263 -5.65 -21.83 1.34
N ARG A 264 -4.90 -21.38 2.35
CA ARG A 264 -5.29 -21.43 3.79
C ARG A 264 -6.26 -20.31 4.11
N LEU A 265 -7.44 -20.38 3.50
CA LEU A 265 -8.42 -19.30 3.56
C LEU A 265 -8.90 -18.97 4.99
N PRO A 266 -9.22 -19.95 5.86
CA PRO A 266 -9.69 -19.64 7.21
C PRO A 266 -8.69 -18.81 8.04
N GLU A 267 -7.41 -19.18 8.00
CA GLU A 267 -6.33 -18.44 8.63
C GLU A 267 -6.11 -17.09 7.95
N GLY A 268 -6.09 -17.09 6.61
CA GLY A 268 -5.92 -15.89 5.81
C GLY A 268 -6.94 -14.81 6.12
N TRP A 269 -8.23 -15.17 6.20
CA TRP A 269 -9.28 -14.22 6.51
C TRP A 269 -9.21 -13.62 7.92
N ARG A 270 -8.70 -14.37 8.91
CA ARG A 270 -8.51 -13.84 10.27
C ARG A 270 -7.43 -12.77 10.28
N GLU A 271 -6.29 -13.07 9.66
CA GLU A 271 -5.14 -12.18 9.58
C GLU A 271 -5.42 -10.96 8.67
N TYR A 272 -6.20 -11.14 7.60
CA TYR A 272 -6.59 -10.09 6.66
C TYR A 272 -7.47 -9.00 7.29
N GLU A 273 -8.07 -9.25 8.47
CA GLU A 273 -8.79 -8.21 9.22
C GLU A 273 -7.85 -7.11 9.75
N TYR A 274 -6.55 -7.34 9.87
CA TYR A 274 -5.60 -6.29 10.26
C TYR A 274 -5.39 -5.21 9.18
N ARG A 275 -5.97 -5.39 7.97
CA ARG A 275 -5.95 -4.38 6.89
C ARG A 275 -6.43 -2.99 7.34
N TRP A 276 -7.31 -2.95 8.35
CA TRP A 276 -7.86 -1.70 8.89
C TRP A 276 -6.86 -0.88 9.69
N HIS A 277 -5.81 -1.53 10.18
CA HIS A 277 -4.78 -0.94 11.03
C HIS A 277 -3.42 -0.84 10.33
N SER A 278 -3.32 -1.37 9.11
CA SER A 278 -2.13 -1.27 8.27
C SER A 278 -1.79 0.19 7.97
N LYS A 279 -0.52 0.55 8.16
CA LYS A 279 0.02 1.89 7.89
C LYS A 279 0.80 1.93 6.58
N GLU A 280 0.92 0.80 5.89
CA GLU A 280 1.63 0.69 4.63
C GLU A 280 1.00 1.62 3.57
N ARG A 281 1.85 2.51 3.02
CA ARG A 281 1.43 3.50 2.02
C ARG A 281 0.85 2.79 0.79
N GLY A 282 -0.40 3.10 0.47
CA GLY A 282 -1.09 2.56 -0.71
C GLY A 282 -1.87 1.28 -0.50
N VAL A 283 -1.75 0.68 0.68
CA VAL A 283 -2.47 -0.53 1.08
C VAL A 283 -3.53 -0.20 2.13
N ALA A 284 -3.32 0.87 2.91
CA ALA A 284 -4.24 1.31 3.97
C ALA A 284 -5.70 1.45 3.48
N VAL A 285 -6.58 0.60 4.02
CA VAL A 285 -8.03 0.66 3.80
C VAL A 285 -8.69 1.23 5.05
N LYS A 286 -9.59 2.19 4.86
CA LYS A 286 -10.35 2.78 5.99
C LYS A 286 -11.59 1.96 6.28
N MET A 287 -11.76 1.61 7.55
CA MET A 287 -13.00 1.00 8.04
C MET A 287 -14.19 1.90 7.73
N PRO A 288 -15.31 1.36 7.20
CA PRO A 288 -16.56 2.12 7.09
C PRO A 288 -17.00 2.68 8.45
N THR A 289 -17.41 3.94 8.48
CA THR A 289 -17.96 4.57 9.68
C THR A 289 -19.39 4.08 9.89
N SER A 290 -19.63 3.37 11.00
CA SER A 290 -20.94 2.84 11.39
C SER A 290 -21.07 2.95 12.90
N ALA A 291 -22.29 3.20 13.38
CA ALA A 291 -22.62 3.12 14.81
C ALA A 291 -23.13 1.72 15.21
N LEU A 292 -23.40 0.86 14.23
CA LEU A 292 -23.88 -0.50 14.45
C LEU A 292 -22.73 -1.40 14.95
N PRO A 293 -23.03 -2.45 15.74
CA PRO A 293 -22.06 -3.50 16.03
C PRO A 293 -21.68 -4.27 14.76
N ARG A 294 -20.41 -4.67 14.67
CA ARG A 294 -19.91 -5.46 13.55
C ARG A 294 -20.32 -6.93 13.68
N TRP A 295 -21.07 -7.43 12.71
CA TRP A 295 -21.36 -8.87 12.59
C TRP A 295 -20.12 -9.61 12.07
N SER A 296 -19.71 -10.67 12.76
CA SER A 296 -18.50 -11.45 12.48
C SER A 296 -18.80 -12.94 12.26
N GLY A 297 -20.06 -13.31 12.02
CA GLY A 297 -20.47 -14.67 11.71
C GLY A 297 -21.22 -15.39 12.85
N GLU A 298 -21.40 -14.73 13.99
CA GLU A 298 -22.17 -15.24 15.10
C GLU A 298 -23.63 -15.53 14.70
N VAL A 299 -24.26 -16.50 15.40
CA VAL A 299 -25.64 -16.90 15.17
C VAL A 299 -26.57 -15.90 15.85
N LEU A 300 -27.45 -15.27 15.07
CA LEU A 300 -28.41 -14.29 15.53
C LEU A 300 -29.84 -14.74 15.21
N ALA A 301 -30.82 -14.24 15.98
CA ALA A 301 -32.22 -14.37 15.61
C ALA A 301 -32.48 -13.58 14.31
N ARG A 302 -33.13 -14.22 13.33
CA ARG A 302 -33.43 -13.57 12.05
C ARG A 302 -34.53 -12.51 12.19
N ALA A 303 -35.57 -12.80 12.97
CA ALA A 303 -36.69 -11.89 13.16
C ALA A 303 -36.22 -10.57 13.79
N GLY A 304 -36.55 -9.44 13.15
CA GLY A 304 -36.15 -8.10 13.55
C GLY A 304 -34.69 -7.75 13.30
N SER A 305 -33.90 -8.61 12.64
CA SER A 305 -32.49 -8.33 12.37
C SER A 305 -32.26 -7.68 11.01
N GLY A 306 -31.30 -6.75 10.97
CA GLY A 306 -30.90 -6.07 9.73
C GLY A 306 -29.39 -5.97 9.63
N LEU A 307 -28.83 -6.26 8.45
CA LEU A 307 -27.41 -6.07 8.17
C LEU A 307 -27.18 -5.00 7.10
N VAL A 308 -26.30 -4.05 7.39
CA VAL A 308 -25.71 -3.15 6.39
C VAL A 308 -24.37 -3.71 5.94
N ILE A 309 -24.24 -3.99 4.64
CA ILE A 309 -23.01 -4.44 4.01
C ILE A 309 -22.35 -3.25 3.31
N TYR A 310 -21.08 -2.99 3.63
CA TYR A 310 -20.32 -1.90 3.03
C TYR A 310 -19.32 -2.43 2.00
N ALA A 311 -19.52 -2.12 0.71
CA ALA A 311 -18.49 -2.35 -0.28
C ALA A 311 -17.25 -1.48 0.02
N GLU A 312 -16.09 -2.09 -0.10
CA GLU A 312 -14.78 -1.49 0.15
C GLU A 312 -13.82 -1.82 -1.00
N GLN A 313 -12.60 -1.26 -0.98
CA GLN A 313 -11.53 -1.54 -1.95
C GLN A 313 -11.89 -1.26 -3.43
N GLY A 314 -11.59 -2.14 -4.38
CA GLY A 314 -11.78 -1.95 -5.83
C GLY A 314 -13.15 -2.43 -6.35
N PHE A 315 -13.40 -2.22 -7.65
CA PHE A 315 -14.64 -2.75 -8.28
C PHE A 315 -14.62 -4.29 -8.40
N GLY A 316 -13.44 -4.88 -8.66
CA GLY A 316 -13.26 -6.33 -8.69
C GLY A 316 -13.64 -6.98 -7.35
N ASP A 317 -13.26 -6.35 -6.25
CA ASP A 317 -13.58 -6.76 -4.88
C ASP A 317 -15.08 -6.73 -4.63
N GLY A 318 -15.72 -5.62 -5.00
CA GLY A 318 -17.18 -5.48 -4.99
C GLY A 318 -17.88 -6.63 -5.73
N ILE A 319 -17.44 -6.89 -6.97
CA ILE A 319 -18.02 -7.93 -7.82
C ILE A 319 -17.78 -9.33 -7.25
N GLN A 320 -16.56 -9.63 -6.79
CA GLN A 320 -16.22 -10.96 -6.31
C GLN A 320 -16.99 -11.31 -5.05
N PHE A 321 -17.03 -10.42 -4.07
CA PHE A 321 -17.57 -10.70 -2.73
C PHE A 321 -19.08 -10.41 -2.60
N ALA A 322 -19.71 -9.71 -3.55
CA ALA A 322 -21.17 -9.61 -3.59
C ALA A 322 -21.88 -10.98 -3.71
N ARG A 323 -21.17 -12.04 -4.11
CA ARG A 323 -21.68 -13.43 -4.07
C ARG A 323 -22.16 -13.91 -2.71
N TYR A 324 -21.75 -13.26 -1.62
CA TYR A 324 -22.18 -13.61 -0.27
C TYR A 324 -23.54 -12.98 0.10
N VAL A 325 -24.04 -12.01 -0.66
CA VAL A 325 -25.30 -11.30 -0.37
C VAL A 325 -26.49 -12.27 -0.25
N PRO A 326 -26.68 -13.27 -1.16
CA PRO A 326 -27.75 -14.25 -0.99
C PRO A 326 -27.63 -15.09 0.30
N LEU A 327 -26.40 -15.37 0.76
CA LEU A 327 -26.17 -16.11 2.01
C LEU A 327 -26.51 -15.25 3.22
N VAL A 328 -26.19 -13.96 3.18
CA VAL A 328 -26.57 -12.99 4.23
C VAL A 328 -28.10 -12.87 4.33
N ALA A 329 -28.82 -12.81 3.21
CA ALA A 329 -30.29 -12.73 3.20
C ALA A 329 -30.99 -13.94 3.86
N ARG A 330 -30.29 -15.08 3.98
CA ARG A 330 -30.76 -16.25 4.75
C ARG A 330 -30.55 -16.08 6.26
N ARG A 331 -29.64 -15.21 6.69
CA ARG A 331 -29.29 -14.96 8.11
C ARG A 331 -30.01 -13.75 8.70
N PHE A 332 -30.27 -12.73 7.89
CA PHE A 332 -30.93 -11.50 8.31
C PHE A 332 -32.29 -11.34 7.66
N GLU A 333 -33.21 -10.65 8.34
CA GLU A 333 -34.52 -10.32 7.77
C GLU A 333 -34.40 -9.18 6.75
N LYS A 334 -33.62 -8.14 7.09
CA LYS A 334 -33.34 -7.00 6.22
C LYS A 334 -31.86 -6.96 5.85
N VAL A 335 -31.56 -6.73 4.56
CA VAL A 335 -30.18 -6.54 4.10
C VAL A 335 -30.11 -5.29 3.25
N LEU A 336 -29.10 -4.46 3.51
CA LEU A 336 -28.73 -3.35 2.66
C LEU A 336 -27.30 -3.55 2.18
N LEU A 337 -27.05 -3.36 0.89
CA LEU A 337 -25.73 -3.35 0.28
C LEU A 337 -25.41 -1.94 -0.21
N HIS A 338 -24.46 -1.30 0.46
CA HIS A 338 -23.83 -0.08 -0.04
C HIS A 338 -22.74 -0.44 -1.07
N THR A 339 -22.84 0.08 -2.28
CA THR A 339 -21.89 -0.11 -3.38
C THR A 339 -21.44 1.22 -3.99
N ARG A 340 -20.62 1.19 -5.04
CA ARG A 340 -20.22 2.39 -5.78
C ARG A 340 -21.13 2.63 -6.97
N LYS A 341 -21.35 3.89 -7.35
CA LYS A 341 -22.22 4.30 -8.46
C LYS A 341 -22.05 3.46 -9.74
N PRO A 342 -20.83 3.18 -10.24
CA PRO A 342 -20.66 2.36 -11.45
C PRO A 342 -21.17 0.92 -11.35
N LEU A 343 -21.35 0.36 -10.15
CA LEU A 343 -21.90 -0.99 -9.93
C LEU A 343 -23.39 -0.98 -9.57
N LEU A 344 -23.97 0.20 -9.32
CA LEU A 344 -25.29 0.33 -8.69
C LEU A 344 -26.40 -0.35 -9.49
N SER A 345 -26.55 0.00 -10.77
CA SER A 345 -27.60 -0.53 -11.67
C SER A 345 -27.53 -2.05 -11.77
N LEU A 346 -26.32 -2.59 -12.01
CA LEU A 346 -26.06 -4.02 -12.08
C LEU A 346 -26.40 -4.74 -10.77
N PHE A 347 -25.98 -4.19 -9.63
CA PHE A 347 -26.21 -4.81 -8.32
C PHE A 347 -27.67 -4.72 -7.88
N GLN A 348 -28.34 -3.59 -8.12
CA GLN A 348 -29.77 -3.44 -7.84
C GLN A 348 -30.58 -4.52 -8.55
N ARG A 349 -30.33 -4.74 -9.84
CA ARG A 349 -31.03 -5.79 -10.58
C ARG A 349 -30.65 -7.20 -10.13
N SER A 350 -29.36 -7.46 -9.92
CA SER A 350 -28.87 -8.80 -9.58
C SER A 350 -29.25 -9.24 -8.17
N PHE A 351 -29.34 -8.29 -7.22
CA PHE A 351 -29.56 -8.58 -5.81
C PHE A 351 -30.91 -8.10 -5.26
N ALA A 352 -31.82 -7.57 -6.10
CA ALA A 352 -33.18 -7.18 -5.69
C ALA A 352 -33.92 -8.22 -4.83
N PRO A 353 -33.79 -9.55 -5.06
CA PRO A 353 -34.44 -10.55 -4.21
C PRO A 353 -33.84 -10.67 -2.80
N TYR A 354 -32.64 -10.14 -2.56
CA TYR A 354 -31.83 -10.42 -1.38
C TYR A 354 -31.54 -9.18 -0.54
N ALA A 355 -31.38 -8.01 -1.18
CA ALA A 355 -30.95 -6.79 -0.51
C ALA A 355 -31.46 -5.54 -1.23
N GLU A 356 -31.69 -4.49 -0.44
CA GLU A 356 -31.74 -3.12 -0.96
C GLU A 356 -30.31 -2.68 -1.33
N VAL A 357 -30.11 -2.12 -2.53
CA VAL A 357 -28.78 -1.71 -2.98
C VAL A 357 -28.74 -0.20 -3.22
N VAL A 358 -27.78 0.47 -2.59
CA VAL A 358 -27.61 1.93 -2.63
C VAL A 358 -26.15 2.30 -2.94
N ALA A 359 -25.94 3.50 -3.49
CA ALA A 359 -24.58 4.04 -3.73
C ALA A 359 -24.25 5.30 -2.93
N GLU A 360 -25.25 5.89 -2.27
CA GLU A 360 -25.06 6.96 -1.32
C GLU A 360 -24.91 6.34 0.08
N MET A 361 -24.33 7.11 1.02
CA MET A 361 -24.15 6.64 2.39
C MET A 361 -25.49 6.13 2.96
N PRO A 362 -25.54 4.88 3.45
CA PRO A 362 -26.79 4.26 3.84
C PRO A 362 -27.35 4.87 5.13
N ASP A 363 -28.67 4.96 5.22
CA ASP A 363 -29.37 5.20 6.47
C ASP A 363 -29.40 3.89 7.29
N GLU A 364 -28.65 3.87 8.39
CA GLU A 364 -28.54 2.70 9.26
C GLU A 364 -29.77 2.49 10.17
N ARG A 365 -30.75 3.40 10.14
CA ARG A 365 -31.97 3.25 10.96
C ARG A 365 -32.75 1.99 10.59
N GLY A 366 -33.05 1.19 11.61
CA GLY A 366 -33.77 -0.08 11.45
C GLY A 366 -32.87 -1.26 11.07
N TYR A 367 -31.55 -1.09 11.07
CA TYR A 367 -30.59 -2.19 11.00
C TYR A 367 -29.97 -2.44 12.37
N THR A 368 -29.50 -3.67 12.59
CA THR A 368 -28.96 -4.09 13.89
C THR A 368 -27.46 -4.28 13.87
N HIS A 369 -26.87 -4.58 12.71
CA HIS A 369 -25.44 -4.83 12.57
C HIS A 369 -24.92 -4.27 11.24
N HIS A 370 -23.59 -4.14 11.13
CA HIS A 370 -22.92 -3.92 9.85
C HIS A 370 -21.83 -4.96 9.59
N CYS A 371 -21.44 -5.14 8.33
CA CYS A 371 -20.30 -5.97 7.94
C CYS A 371 -19.63 -5.40 6.68
N PRO A 372 -18.31 -5.13 6.71
CA PRO A 372 -17.56 -4.85 5.49
C PRO A 372 -17.63 -6.03 4.51
N LEU A 373 -17.74 -5.75 3.22
CA LEU A 373 -17.98 -6.78 2.21
C LEU A 373 -16.87 -7.85 2.18
N LEU A 374 -15.60 -7.47 2.39
CA LEU A 374 -14.47 -8.41 2.39
C LEU A 374 -14.27 -9.11 3.75
N SER A 375 -15.10 -8.80 4.75
CA SER A 375 -15.16 -9.55 6.01
C SER A 375 -16.20 -10.67 5.97
N LEU A 376 -17.06 -10.74 4.94
CA LEU A 376 -18.02 -11.83 4.78
C LEU A 376 -17.38 -13.22 4.66
N PRO A 377 -16.25 -13.41 3.94
CA PRO A 377 -15.59 -14.71 3.91
C PRO A 377 -15.19 -15.23 5.29
N LEU A 378 -14.73 -14.33 6.19
CA LEU A 378 -14.45 -14.66 7.58
C LEU A 378 -15.73 -15.05 8.33
N ALA A 379 -16.78 -14.23 8.23
CA ALA A 379 -18.07 -14.47 8.88
C ALA A 379 -18.72 -15.80 8.47
N PHE A 380 -18.50 -16.23 7.23
CA PHE A 380 -18.96 -17.53 6.72
C PHE A 380 -17.94 -18.65 6.85
N SER A 381 -16.78 -18.42 7.50
CA SER A 381 -15.71 -19.41 7.65
C SER A 381 -15.33 -20.08 6.31
N THR A 382 -15.12 -19.26 5.29
CA THR A 382 -14.89 -19.71 3.92
C THR A 382 -13.60 -20.50 3.82
N SER A 383 -13.68 -21.72 3.29
CA SER A 383 -12.57 -22.53 2.80
C SER A 383 -12.68 -22.70 1.28
N LEU A 384 -11.66 -23.26 0.62
CA LEU A 384 -11.72 -23.52 -0.82
C LEU A 384 -12.94 -24.35 -1.24
N ALA A 385 -13.41 -25.24 -0.35
CA ALA A 385 -14.58 -26.09 -0.62
C ALA A 385 -15.92 -25.38 -0.39
N THR A 386 -15.94 -24.23 0.28
CA THR A 386 -17.18 -23.53 0.68
C THR A 386 -17.32 -22.14 0.07
N ILE A 387 -16.47 -21.78 -0.89
CA ILE A 387 -16.66 -20.57 -1.71
C ILE A 387 -18.05 -20.63 -2.36
N PRO A 388 -18.91 -19.60 -2.21
CA PRO A 388 -20.22 -19.60 -2.85
C PRO A 388 -20.09 -19.70 -4.37
N ALA A 389 -20.78 -20.68 -4.97
CA ALA A 389 -20.60 -21.09 -6.36
C ALA A 389 -21.91 -21.13 -7.16
N ASP A 390 -22.92 -20.35 -6.74
CA ASP A 390 -24.17 -20.20 -7.49
C ASP A 390 -23.94 -19.21 -8.65
N PHE A 391 -23.78 -19.72 -9.88
CA PHE A 391 -23.49 -18.92 -11.09
C PHE A 391 -24.64 -18.95 -12.11
N PRO A 392 -24.82 -17.87 -12.89
CA PRO A 392 -24.27 -16.54 -12.65
C PRO A 392 -24.95 -15.90 -11.43
N TYR A 393 -24.23 -15.04 -10.71
CA TYR A 393 -24.80 -14.25 -9.61
C TYR A 393 -24.95 -12.76 -9.96
N LEU A 394 -24.58 -12.37 -11.19
CA LEU A 394 -24.87 -11.07 -11.76
C LEU A 394 -25.67 -11.22 -13.05
N SER A 395 -26.59 -10.30 -13.28
CA SER A 395 -27.50 -10.29 -14.43
C SER A 395 -27.54 -8.90 -15.08
N PRO A 396 -27.00 -8.74 -16.30
CA PRO A 396 -27.01 -7.47 -17.01
C PRO A 396 -28.43 -7.08 -17.41
N ASP A 397 -28.61 -5.81 -17.74
CA ASP A 397 -29.87 -5.33 -18.27
C ASP A 397 -30.27 -6.05 -19.58
N PRO A 398 -31.48 -6.63 -19.68
CA PRO A 398 -31.91 -7.37 -20.86
C PRO A 398 -32.00 -6.53 -22.13
N GLU A 399 -32.44 -5.28 -22.04
CA GLU A 399 -32.61 -4.38 -23.19
C GLU A 399 -31.25 -3.91 -23.71
N ARG A 400 -30.34 -3.53 -22.80
CA ARG A 400 -28.95 -3.20 -23.17
C ARG A 400 -28.24 -4.40 -23.78
N SER A 401 -28.47 -5.59 -23.23
CA SER A 401 -27.90 -6.84 -23.77
C SER A 401 -28.40 -7.12 -25.19
N GLU A 402 -29.69 -6.89 -25.45
CA GLU A 402 -30.27 -7.05 -26.77
C GLU A 402 -29.70 -6.06 -27.78
N ARG A 403 -29.51 -4.79 -27.39
CA ARG A 403 -28.85 -3.78 -28.23
C ARG A 403 -27.46 -4.23 -28.69
N TRP A 404 -26.65 -4.78 -27.78
CA TRP A 404 -25.32 -5.29 -28.14
C TRP A 404 -25.38 -6.53 -29.02
N ARG A 405 -26.30 -7.47 -28.75
CA ARG A 405 -26.53 -8.63 -29.62
C ARG A 405 -26.89 -8.21 -31.04
N GLN A 406 -27.79 -7.24 -31.21
CA GLN A 406 -28.18 -6.72 -32.52
C GLN A 406 -27.01 -6.03 -33.24
N ARG A 407 -26.24 -5.20 -32.54
CA ARG A 407 -25.07 -4.53 -33.11
C ARG A 407 -24.03 -5.52 -33.63
N LEU A 408 -23.84 -6.64 -32.92
CA LEU A 408 -22.87 -7.67 -33.24
C LEU A 408 -23.43 -8.82 -34.11
N ALA A 409 -24.73 -8.80 -34.45
CA ALA A 409 -25.41 -9.88 -35.16
C ALA A 409 -24.82 -10.17 -36.56
N GLY A 410 -24.27 -9.15 -37.23
CA GLY A 410 -23.65 -9.29 -38.54
C GLY A 410 -22.23 -9.87 -38.52
N GLU A 411 -21.59 -9.95 -37.35
CA GLU A 411 -20.21 -10.42 -37.21
C GLU A 411 -20.17 -11.95 -37.12
N ARG A 412 -19.63 -12.56 -38.18
CA ARG A 412 -19.51 -14.02 -38.32
C ARG A 412 -18.27 -14.60 -37.65
N ARG A 413 -17.25 -13.77 -37.37
CA ARG A 413 -16.07 -14.20 -36.63
C ARG A 413 -16.41 -14.38 -35.15
N PRO A 414 -15.65 -15.22 -34.42
CA PRO A 414 -15.70 -15.23 -32.97
C PRO A 414 -15.39 -13.83 -32.41
N LYS A 415 -16.23 -13.37 -31.50
CA LYS A 415 -16.15 -12.05 -30.87
C LYS A 415 -15.41 -12.18 -29.54
N VAL A 416 -14.24 -11.54 -29.42
CA VAL A 416 -13.40 -11.65 -28.22
C VAL A 416 -13.20 -10.28 -27.61
N GLY A 417 -13.57 -10.15 -26.34
CA GLY A 417 -13.31 -8.97 -25.53
C GLY A 417 -11.90 -9.01 -24.95
N ILE A 418 -11.17 -7.90 -24.98
CA ILE A 418 -9.83 -7.80 -24.39
C ILE A 418 -9.70 -6.62 -23.42
N ALA A 419 -9.12 -6.87 -22.25
CA ALA A 419 -8.72 -5.85 -21.29
C ALA A 419 -7.27 -6.05 -20.83
N TRP A 420 -6.41 -5.06 -21.05
CA TRP A 420 -4.95 -5.17 -20.86
C TRP A 420 -4.39 -4.19 -19.81
N ALA A 421 -5.22 -3.33 -19.24
CA ALA A 421 -4.79 -2.34 -18.25
C ALA A 421 -5.84 -2.10 -17.16
N THR A 422 -5.39 -1.72 -15.97
CA THR A 422 -6.24 -1.22 -14.89
C THR A 422 -6.36 0.31 -14.99
N GLY A 423 -7.42 0.90 -14.43
CA GLY A 423 -7.65 2.35 -14.48
C GLY A 423 -6.57 3.17 -13.75
N LYS A 424 -6.52 4.49 -13.98
CA LYS A 424 -5.42 5.39 -13.54
C LYS A 424 -5.26 5.58 -12.01
N ARG A 425 -5.87 4.78 -11.14
CA ARG A 425 -5.80 4.90 -9.66
C ARG A 425 -5.35 3.59 -9.00
N GLY A 426 -4.17 3.62 -8.36
CA GLY A 426 -3.57 2.52 -7.60
C GLY A 426 -2.04 2.70 -7.49
N LEU A 427 -1.40 2.22 -6.42
CA LEU A 427 0.05 2.39 -6.18
C LEU A 427 0.92 1.31 -6.87
N HIS A 428 0.30 0.31 -7.50
CA HIS A 428 0.98 -0.81 -8.17
C HIS A 428 0.84 -0.81 -9.71
N LYS A 429 0.62 0.37 -10.34
CA LYS A 429 0.32 0.50 -11.79
C LYS A 429 1.25 -0.27 -12.73
N ARG A 430 2.56 -0.28 -12.43
CA ARG A 430 3.58 -0.86 -13.31
C ARG A 430 3.58 -2.40 -13.39
N SER A 431 2.86 -3.09 -12.50
CA SER A 431 2.81 -4.56 -12.46
C SER A 431 1.57 -5.18 -13.10
N PHE A 432 0.54 -4.38 -13.43
CA PHE A 432 -0.78 -4.86 -13.89
C PHE A 432 -1.11 -4.46 -15.33
N GLU A 433 -0.31 -3.61 -15.96
CA GLU A 433 -0.57 -3.12 -17.31
C GLU A 433 0.30 -3.86 -18.33
N LEU A 434 -0.35 -4.44 -19.33
CA LEU A 434 0.28 -4.94 -20.53
C LEU A 434 0.35 -3.81 -21.56
N SER A 435 1.55 -3.44 -21.99
CA SER A 435 1.72 -2.50 -23.09
C SER A 435 1.05 -3.07 -24.35
N PRO A 436 0.18 -2.32 -25.06
CA PRO A 436 -0.51 -2.84 -26.24
C PRO A 436 0.42 -3.37 -27.33
N GLU A 437 1.66 -2.87 -27.40
CA GLU A 437 2.71 -3.33 -28.31
C GLU A 437 3.06 -4.80 -28.10
N LEU A 438 2.96 -5.31 -26.87
CA LEU A 438 3.24 -6.70 -26.56
C LEU A 438 2.14 -7.63 -27.05
N LEU A 439 0.92 -7.11 -27.30
CA LEU A 439 -0.25 -7.92 -27.64
C LEU A 439 -0.27 -8.42 -29.10
N ASP A 440 0.73 -8.09 -29.92
CA ASP A 440 0.82 -8.53 -31.32
C ASP A 440 0.61 -10.04 -31.53
N PRO A 441 1.22 -10.96 -30.74
CA PRO A 441 1.01 -12.40 -30.89
C PRO A 441 -0.45 -12.83 -30.72
N VAL A 442 -1.22 -12.06 -29.94
CA VAL A 442 -2.63 -12.32 -29.64
C VAL A 442 -3.54 -11.62 -30.65
N LEU A 443 -3.35 -10.31 -30.86
CA LEU A 443 -4.23 -9.46 -31.67
C LEU A 443 -4.01 -9.59 -33.18
N GLY A 444 -2.85 -10.07 -33.64
CA GLY A 444 -2.51 -10.26 -35.06
C GLY A 444 -3.40 -11.23 -35.85
N ARG A 445 -4.46 -11.76 -35.22
CA ARG A 445 -5.42 -12.71 -35.80
C ARG A 445 -6.56 -12.00 -36.54
N GLY A 446 -6.58 -12.11 -37.86
CA GLY A 446 -7.68 -11.59 -38.69
C GLY A 446 -8.99 -12.38 -38.62
N ASP A 447 -8.96 -13.59 -38.07
CA ASP A 447 -10.12 -14.48 -37.93
C ASP A 447 -10.91 -14.27 -36.62
N ILE A 448 -10.56 -13.26 -35.83
CA ILE A 448 -11.28 -12.82 -34.62
C ILE A 448 -11.82 -11.41 -34.83
N ALA A 449 -12.99 -11.12 -34.25
CA ALA A 449 -13.49 -9.77 -34.07
C ALA A 449 -13.16 -9.29 -32.65
N TRP A 450 -12.20 -8.39 -32.53
CA TRP A 450 -11.71 -7.88 -31.25
C TRP A 450 -12.55 -6.71 -30.75
N VAL A 451 -12.86 -6.71 -29.45
CA VAL A 451 -13.58 -5.63 -28.76
C VAL A 451 -12.78 -5.21 -27.53
N SER A 452 -12.49 -3.92 -27.39
CA SER A 452 -11.89 -3.36 -26.18
C SER A 452 -12.90 -3.38 -25.03
N LEU A 453 -12.46 -3.87 -23.87
CA LEU A 453 -13.20 -3.78 -22.60
C LEU A 453 -12.49 -2.86 -21.60
N ASN A 454 -11.44 -2.16 -22.03
CA ASN A 454 -10.79 -1.12 -21.24
C ASN A 454 -11.70 0.12 -21.16
N LYS A 455 -12.04 0.56 -19.94
CA LYS A 455 -12.95 1.70 -19.73
C LYS A 455 -12.27 3.07 -19.82
N GLU A 456 -10.97 3.15 -19.50
CA GLU A 456 -10.21 4.39 -19.61
C GLU A 456 -10.06 4.79 -21.07
N ALA A 457 -10.14 6.09 -21.36
CA ALA A 457 -9.94 6.61 -22.69
C ALA A 457 -8.54 6.26 -23.20
N LEU A 458 -8.49 5.68 -24.40
CA LEU A 458 -7.25 5.34 -25.07
C LEU A 458 -6.47 6.61 -25.44
N ASP A 459 -5.18 6.62 -25.12
CA ASP A 459 -4.27 7.64 -25.66
C ASP A 459 -4.05 7.44 -27.17
N GLU A 460 -3.40 8.42 -27.81
CA GLU A 460 -3.18 8.43 -29.26
C GLU A 460 -2.39 7.20 -29.74
N ARG A 461 -1.36 6.79 -28.97
CA ARG A 461 -0.51 5.66 -29.29
C ARG A 461 -1.27 4.33 -29.15
N GLN A 462 -2.07 4.20 -28.10
CA GLN A 462 -2.94 3.05 -27.89
C GLN A 462 -3.96 2.93 -29.03
N ARG A 463 -4.60 4.03 -29.43
CA ARG A 463 -5.53 4.04 -30.58
C ARG A 463 -4.85 3.62 -31.87
N GLU A 464 -3.64 4.11 -32.14
CA GLU A 464 -2.88 3.72 -33.32
C GLU A 464 -2.62 2.21 -33.35
N ILE A 465 -2.11 1.65 -32.25
CA ILE A 465 -1.76 0.22 -32.17
C ILE A 465 -3.01 -0.66 -32.32
N LEU A 466 -4.07 -0.38 -31.58
CA LEU A 466 -5.30 -1.16 -31.62
C LEU A 466 -6.03 -1.02 -32.96
N GLY A 467 -5.91 0.14 -33.61
CA GLY A 467 -6.41 0.38 -34.96
C GLY A 467 -5.80 -0.56 -36.01
N ARG A 468 -4.51 -0.94 -35.86
CA ARG A 468 -3.83 -1.91 -36.75
C ARG A 468 -4.51 -3.28 -36.75
N TYR A 469 -5.07 -3.68 -35.61
CA TYR A 469 -5.77 -4.96 -35.44
C TYR A 469 -7.30 -4.85 -35.56
N ARG A 470 -7.82 -3.65 -35.90
CA ARG A 470 -9.26 -3.37 -35.99
C ARG A 470 -10.01 -3.74 -34.70
N VAL A 471 -9.41 -3.46 -33.54
CA VAL A 471 -10.10 -3.61 -32.25
C VAL A 471 -11.20 -2.56 -32.17
N ALA A 472 -12.45 -3.00 -32.04
CA ALA A 472 -13.57 -2.11 -31.84
C ALA A 472 -13.50 -1.52 -30.42
N ASP A 473 -13.51 -0.20 -30.31
CA ASP A 473 -13.55 0.49 -29.04
C ASP A 473 -14.86 1.26 -28.90
N TRP A 474 -15.63 0.90 -27.86
CA TRP A 474 -16.90 1.53 -27.51
C TRP A 474 -16.89 2.00 -26.06
N SER A 475 -15.70 2.25 -25.48
CA SER A 475 -15.55 2.71 -24.10
C SER A 475 -16.44 3.91 -23.77
N ASP A 476 -16.68 4.80 -24.73
CA ASP A 476 -17.52 6.00 -24.58
C ASP A 476 -19.02 5.69 -24.45
N GLU A 477 -19.47 4.54 -24.95
CA GLU A 477 -20.86 4.08 -24.85
C GLU A 477 -21.12 3.24 -23.59
N LEU A 478 -20.09 2.92 -22.79
CA LEU A 478 -20.21 2.11 -21.57
C LEU A 478 -20.30 3.01 -20.33
N ALA A 479 -21.49 3.44 -19.90
CA ALA A 479 -21.63 4.38 -18.79
C ALA A 479 -21.29 3.76 -17.43
N ASP A 480 -21.62 2.47 -17.25
CA ASP A 480 -21.46 1.74 -15.99
C ASP A 480 -21.05 0.26 -16.22
N PHE A 481 -20.91 -0.52 -15.14
CA PHE A 481 -20.61 -1.95 -15.25
C PHE A 481 -21.79 -2.76 -15.80
N ASP A 482 -23.00 -2.22 -15.81
CA ASP A 482 -24.16 -2.87 -16.41
C ASP A 482 -24.10 -2.85 -17.93
N ASP A 483 -23.71 -1.71 -18.53
CA ASP A 483 -23.39 -1.63 -19.96
C ASP A 483 -22.25 -2.58 -20.34
N THR A 484 -21.20 -2.62 -19.51
CA THR A 484 -20.05 -3.50 -19.73
C THR A 484 -20.47 -4.98 -19.66
N ALA A 485 -21.31 -5.33 -18.69
CA ALA A 485 -21.86 -6.68 -18.55
C ALA A 485 -22.77 -7.07 -19.72
N ALA A 486 -23.59 -6.14 -20.19
CA ALA A 486 -24.45 -6.32 -21.35
C ALA A 486 -23.63 -6.56 -22.63
N LEU A 487 -22.56 -5.78 -22.84
CA LEU A 487 -21.62 -6.00 -23.95
C LEU A 487 -20.95 -7.38 -23.86
N MET A 488 -20.44 -7.76 -22.68
CA MET A 488 -19.84 -9.08 -22.46
C MET A 488 -20.78 -10.24 -22.78
N GLY A 489 -22.09 -10.06 -22.58
CA GLY A 489 -23.11 -11.04 -22.93
C GLY A 489 -23.18 -11.35 -24.43
N ALA A 490 -22.72 -10.44 -25.30
CA ALA A 490 -22.66 -10.61 -26.75
C ALA A 490 -21.30 -11.12 -27.27
N LEU A 491 -20.33 -11.34 -26.37
CA LEU A 491 -18.98 -11.84 -26.70
C LEU A 491 -18.86 -13.35 -26.44
N ASP A 492 -18.01 -14.02 -27.21
CA ASP A 492 -17.78 -15.47 -27.13
C ASP A 492 -16.70 -15.84 -26.10
N LEU A 493 -15.77 -14.92 -25.83
CA LEU A 493 -14.67 -15.05 -24.86
C LEU A 493 -14.24 -13.67 -24.36
N VAL A 494 -13.82 -13.59 -23.10
CA VAL A 494 -13.13 -12.42 -22.54
C VAL A 494 -11.68 -12.80 -22.21
N ILE A 495 -10.72 -11.97 -22.59
CA ILE A 495 -9.32 -12.07 -22.17
C ILE A 495 -8.99 -10.83 -21.36
N SER A 496 -8.52 -11.00 -20.14
CA SER A 496 -8.24 -9.87 -19.24
C SER A 496 -6.98 -10.11 -18.45
N VAL A 497 -6.19 -9.06 -18.20
CA VAL A 497 -5.29 -9.03 -17.03
C VAL A 497 -6.11 -8.97 -15.73
N ASP A 498 -5.45 -9.02 -14.57
CA ASP A 498 -6.11 -8.98 -13.27
C ASP A 498 -6.82 -7.64 -13.00
N THR A 499 -8.09 -7.55 -13.42
CA THR A 499 -8.93 -6.35 -13.33
C THR A 499 -10.38 -6.70 -12.98
N ALA A 500 -11.19 -5.67 -12.71
CA ALA A 500 -12.63 -5.83 -12.53
C ALA A 500 -13.34 -6.49 -13.74
N VAL A 501 -12.77 -6.41 -14.96
CA VAL A 501 -13.30 -7.09 -16.16
C VAL A 501 -13.24 -8.61 -16.00
N ALA A 502 -12.14 -9.14 -15.46
CA ALA A 502 -11.99 -10.59 -15.22
C ALA A 502 -13.03 -11.08 -14.19
N HIS A 503 -13.20 -10.32 -13.11
CA HIS A 503 -14.21 -10.60 -12.09
C HIS A 503 -15.64 -10.51 -12.63
N LEU A 504 -15.94 -9.49 -13.44
CA LEU A 504 -17.26 -9.31 -14.05
C LEU A 504 -17.59 -10.47 -14.98
N ALA A 505 -16.69 -10.83 -15.90
CA ALA A 505 -16.89 -11.95 -16.80
C ALA A 505 -17.10 -13.27 -16.06
N GLY A 506 -16.31 -13.53 -15.01
CA GLY A 506 -16.49 -14.72 -14.17
C GLY A 506 -17.80 -14.71 -13.37
N ALA A 507 -18.27 -13.56 -12.88
CA ALA A 507 -19.53 -13.44 -12.14
C ALA A 507 -20.77 -13.62 -13.03
N LEU A 508 -20.66 -13.22 -14.30
CA LEU A 508 -21.62 -13.44 -15.38
C LEU A 508 -21.53 -14.85 -15.99
N ASP A 509 -20.58 -15.66 -15.50
CA ASP A 509 -20.29 -17.00 -16.01
C ASP A 509 -19.97 -17.05 -17.52
N ARG A 510 -19.30 -16.00 -18.01
CA ARG A 510 -18.78 -15.95 -19.37
C ARG A 510 -17.41 -16.65 -19.42
N PRO A 511 -17.07 -17.36 -20.51
CA PRO A 511 -15.71 -17.86 -20.70
C PRO A 511 -14.71 -16.71 -20.57
N VAL A 512 -13.73 -16.86 -19.68
CA VAL A 512 -12.75 -15.82 -19.41
C VAL A 512 -11.35 -16.39 -19.25
N TRP A 513 -10.38 -15.78 -19.92
CA TRP A 513 -8.96 -16.10 -19.79
C TRP A 513 -8.25 -14.97 -19.05
N LEU A 514 -7.69 -15.30 -17.89
CA LEU A 514 -6.91 -14.38 -17.08
C LEU A 514 -5.44 -14.46 -17.48
N LEU A 515 -4.86 -13.31 -17.83
CA LEU A 515 -3.42 -13.13 -18.03
C LEU A 515 -2.81 -12.69 -16.71
N ASN A 516 -2.33 -13.65 -15.93
CA ASN A 516 -1.84 -13.41 -14.58
C ASN A 516 -0.32 -13.17 -14.55
N ARG A 517 0.08 -12.27 -13.66
CA ARG A 517 1.48 -11.89 -13.41
C ARG A 517 2.23 -12.98 -12.64
N PHE A 518 3.55 -12.88 -12.66
CA PHE A 518 4.44 -13.88 -12.05
C PHE A 518 4.20 -14.05 -10.54
N GLU A 519 4.12 -12.93 -9.82
CA GLU A 519 3.93 -12.95 -8.36
C GLU A 519 2.55 -13.47 -7.94
N SER A 520 1.64 -13.61 -8.92
CA SER A 520 0.24 -13.89 -8.74
C SER A 520 -0.47 -12.86 -7.85
N GLU A 521 -1.74 -13.11 -7.59
CA GLU A 521 -2.56 -12.40 -6.62
C GLU A 521 -3.28 -13.48 -5.80
N TRP A 522 -3.56 -13.23 -4.53
CA TRP A 522 -4.05 -14.28 -3.63
C TRP A 522 -5.39 -14.87 -4.08
N ARG A 523 -6.20 -14.14 -4.84
CA ARG A 523 -7.46 -14.65 -5.44
C ARG A 523 -7.21 -15.80 -6.42
N TRP A 524 -6.05 -15.80 -7.08
CA TRP A 524 -5.72 -16.73 -8.15
C TRP A 524 -4.83 -17.89 -7.71
N LEU A 525 -4.51 -17.95 -6.40
CA LEU A 525 -3.61 -18.93 -5.78
C LEU A 525 -2.27 -19.08 -6.52
N LEU A 526 -1.54 -20.17 -6.24
CA LEU A 526 -0.29 -20.53 -6.90
C LEU A 526 -0.50 -21.75 -7.81
N GLU A 527 0.24 -21.80 -8.92
CA GLU A 527 0.42 -23.01 -9.75
C GLU A 527 -0.86 -23.67 -10.29
N ARG A 528 -1.89 -22.86 -10.57
CA ARG A 528 -3.16 -23.32 -11.14
C ARG A 528 -3.53 -22.58 -12.43
N SER A 529 -4.19 -23.32 -13.33
CA SER A 529 -4.76 -22.83 -14.58
C SER A 529 -6.29 -22.67 -14.53
N ASP A 530 -6.92 -22.99 -13.40
CA ASP A 530 -8.33 -22.77 -13.10
C ASP A 530 -8.50 -21.75 -11.96
N SER A 531 -9.73 -21.31 -11.68
CA SER A 531 -10.04 -20.42 -10.57
C SER A 531 -10.97 -21.09 -9.55
N PRO A 532 -10.64 -21.06 -8.25
CA PRO A 532 -11.57 -21.51 -7.21
C PRO A 532 -12.78 -20.56 -7.07
N TRP A 533 -12.68 -19.34 -7.60
CA TRP A 533 -13.73 -18.32 -7.51
C TRP A 533 -14.64 -18.25 -8.73
N TYR A 534 -14.19 -18.68 -9.90
CA TYR A 534 -14.94 -18.55 -11.16
C TYR A 534 -14.82 -19.80 -12.00
N ARG A 535 -15.93 -20.53 -12.17
CA ARG A 535 -15.94 -21.81 -12.90
C ARG A 535 -15.56 -21.68 -14.38
N SER A 536 -15.85 -20.53 -15.00
CA SER A 536 -15.63 -20.27 -16.41
C SER A 536 -14.22 -19.73 -16.73
N MET A 537 -13.37 -19.59 -15.71
CA MET A 537 -12.06 -18.95 -15.84
C MET A 537 -10.94 -19.95 -16.10
N ARG A 538 -10.11 -19.63 -17.10
CA ARG A 538 -8.80 -20.23 -17.33
C ARG A 538 -7.72 -19.21 -17.04
N ILE A 539 -6.63 -19.61 -16.38
CA ILE A 539 -5.53 -18.73 -15.98
C ILE A 539 -4.27 -19.10 -16.76
N PHE A 540 -3.66 -18.11 -17.39
CA PHE A 540 -2.32 -18.16 -17.98
C PHE A 540 -1.40 -17.36 -17.07
N ARG A 541 -0.21 -17.88 -16.75
CA ARG A 541 0.67 -17.24 -15.76
C ARG A 541 2.06 -16.99 -16.31
N GLN A 542 2.54 -15.79 -16.04
CA GLN A 542 3.88 -15.37 -16.40
C GLN A 542 4.93 -16.26 -15.72
N ARG A 543 5.92 -16.76 -16.47
CA ARG A 543 6.97 -17.64 -15.91
C ARG A 543 8.11 -16.90 -15.26
N ARG A 544 8.38 -15.67 -15.70
CA ARG A 544 9.43 -14.81 -15.16
C ARG A 544 8.91 -13.40 -14.96
N PRO A 545 9.31 -12.70 -13.89
CA PRO A 545 8.89 -11.33 -13.65
C PRO A 545 9.06 -10.45 -14.88
N ARG A 546 8.00 -9.73 -15.26
CA ARG A 546 7.99 -8.74 -16.37
C ARG A 546 8.23 -9.28 -17.78
N GLU A 547 8.45 -10.59 -17.96
CA GLU A 547 8.55 -11.23 -19.27
C GLU A 547 7.20 -11.78 -19.73
N TRP A 548 6.49 -11.04 -20.58
CA TRP A 548 5.14 -11.43 -21.05
C TRP A 548 5.12 -12.29 -22.33
N GLY A 549 6.23 -12.35 -23.07
CA GLY A 549 6.30 -13.00 -24.38
C GLY A 549 5.84 -14.46 -24.37
N GLU A 550 6.43 -15.30 -23.51
CA GLU A 550 6.07 -16.73 -23.43
C GLU A 550 4.59 -16.95 -23.08
N LEU A 551 4.03 -16.12 -22.18
CA LEU A 551 2.61 -16.19 -21.82
C LEU A 551 1.73 -15.81 -23.02
N LEU A 552 2.08 -14.77 -23.77
CA LEU A 552 1.29 -14.31 -24.91
C LEU A 552 1.35 -15.31 -26.07
N ASP A 553 2.49 -15.98 -26.28
CA ASP A 553 2.62 -17.09 -27.22
C ASP A 553 1.74 -18.29 -26.84
N GLU A 554 1.68 -18.62 -25.53
CA GLU A 554 0.78 -19.67 -25.02
C GLU A 554 -0.68 -19.32 -25.26
N VAL A 555 -1.09 -18.08 -24.98
CA VAL A 555 -2.45 -17.57 -25.22
C VAL A 555 -2.79 -17.61 -26.72
N ALA A 556 -1.86 -17.18 -27.58
CA ALA A 556 -2.04 -17.24 -29.03
C ALA A 556 -2.21 -18.69 -29.53
N GLY A 557 -1.43 -19.63 -28.96
CA GLY A 557 -1.58 -21.06 -29.18
C GLY A 557 -2.96 -21.59 -28.76
N ALA A 558 -3.39 -21.24 -27.55
CA ALA A 558 -4.70 -21.62 -27.03
C ALA A 558 -5.85 -21.03 -27.87
N LEU A 559 -5.73 -19.79 -28.36
CA LEU A 559 -6.73 -19.19 -29.25
C LEU A 559 -6.86 -19.94 -30.58
N ARG A 560 -5.75 -20.41 -31.17
CA ARG A 560 -5.80 -21.24 -32.38
C ARG A 560 -6.63 -22.49 -32.17
N GLN A 561 -6.40 -23.18 -31.06
CA GLN A 561 -7.16 -24.39 -30.71
C GLN A 561 -8.64 -24.05 -30.45
N TRP A 562 -8.90 -23.01 -29.67
CA TRP A 562 -10.26 -22.57 -29.31
C TRP A 562 -11.12 -22.19 -30.53
N ILE A 563 -10.51 -21.61 -31.58
CA ILE A 563 -11.18 -21.35 -32.86
C ILE A 563 -11.38 -22.64 -33.65
N ALA A 564 -10.36 -23.51 -33.72
CA ALA A 564 -10.45 -24.76 -34.47
C ALA A 564 -11.60 -25.65 -33.96
N GLU A 565 -11.82 -25.69 -32.65
CA GLU A 565 -12.93 -26.40 -31.99
C GLU A 565 -14.31 -25.78 -32.29
N ARG A 566 -14.36 -24.55 -32.80
CA ARG A 566 -15.60 -23.81 -33.14
C ARG A 566 -15.88 -23.74 -34.63
N ARG A 567 -14.95 -24.20 -35.47
CA ARG A 567 -15.22 -24.34 -36.90
C ARG A 567 -16.12 -25.57 -37.07
N PRO A 568 -17.28 -25.42 -37.74
CA PRO A 568 -18.22 -26.51 -37.94
C PRO A 568 -17.63 -27.67 -38.75
#